data_AF-A0ABD0T703-F1
#
_entry.id   AF-A0ABD0T703-F1
#
_cell.length_a   1.000
_cell.length_b   1.000
_cell.length_c   1.000
_cell.angle_alpha   90.00
_cell.angle_beta   90.00
_cell.angle_gamma   90.00
#
_symmetry.space_group_name_H-M   'P 1'
#
loop_
_entity.id
_entity.type
_entity.pdbx_description
1 polymer ?
#
loop_
_entity_poly.entity_id
_entity_poly.type
_entity_poly.pdbx_seq_one_letter_code
_entity_poly.pdbx_strand_id
1 'polypeptide(L)'
;MSILIQIAALNKEYKSTWMCPFCINVKRRVRSNDSAGSSTAPPPGDELMNMSCDIPEPPANSPSSDSASSRILLTPKYEVTMEKISTLLDEKLSASLTMFMESFRKAIREDVKDMVKSEIGSAICNIKDEFSATTDFICAEQKTLQERIDNATEMNRLNNRLAGMEKITRGCNIELQAVPERRNENVLTLFRKLCDVVNVAVDDGQISACRRVAKQNTASNRPRNIVVTFSSPRIRDMVLSATHRYNKAHPGRGLVSSDLDIPGETCRFYVTEHLSPEQKSLHAAARKAAKDHSFKYVWIKNGQIYMRKDESSGAILVKTMEYLNKMY
;
A
#
# COMPACT_ATOMS: atom_id res chain seq x y z
N MET A 1 -18.98 -2.47 -12.28
CA MET A 1 -19.48 -3.34 -11.18
C MET A 1 -19.77 -4.74 -11.72
N SER A 2 -18.77 -5.44 -12.29
CA SER A 2 -19.01 -6.77 -12.91
C SER A 2 -17.73 -7.60 -13.13
N ILE A 3 -16.85 -7.68 -12.13
CA ILE A 3 -15.73 -8.66 -12.15
C ILE A 3 -15.64 -9.38 -10.79
N LEU A 4 -15.94 -8.70 -9.68
CA LEU A 4 -15.92 -9.30 -8.33
C LEU A 4 -17.06 -10.29 -8.06
N ILE A 5 -18.15 -10.29 -8.84
CA ILE A 5 -19.30 -11.19 -8.63
C ILE A 5 -19.05 -12.59 -9.24
N GLN A 6 -18.11 -12.74 -10.17
CA GLN A 6 -17.87 -14.02 -10.87
C GLN A 6 -16.98 -15.02 -10.13
N ILE A 7 -16.27 -14.61 -9.07
CA ILE A 7 -15.35 -15.51 -8.34
C ILE A 7 -16.10 -16.31 -7.24
N ALA A 8 -17.21 -15.78 -6.73
CA ALA A 8 -18.00 -16.46 -5.69
C ALA A 8 -18.76 -17.69 -6.20
N ALA A 9 -18.96 -17.81 -7.52
CA ALA A 9 -19.71 -18.90 -8.16
C ALA A 9 -18.84 -20.03 -8.72
N LEU A 10 -17.53 -20.06 -8.41
CA LEU A 10 -16.64 -21.11 -8.92
C LEU A 10 -16.72 -22.39 -8.07
N ASN A 11 -17.03 -23.51 -8.74
CA ASN A 11 -17.13 -24.86 -8.18
C ASN A 11 -15.88 -25.24 -7.35
N LYS A 12 -16.08 -25.99 -6.26
CA LYS A 12 -15.06 -26.44 -5.31
C LYS A 12 -13.96 -27.26 -6.00
N GLU A 13 -14.31 -28.05 -7.02
CA GLU A 13 -13.37 -28.82 -7.84
C GLU A 13 -12.46 -27.94 -8.72
N TYR A 14 -12.98 -26.81 -9.21
CA TYR A 14 -12.18 -25.85 -9.99
C TYR A 14 -11.16 -25.15 -9.09
N LYS A 15 -11.53 -24.82 -7.84
CA LYS A 15 -10.60 -24.23 -6.86
C LYS A 15 -9.47 -25.18 -6.45
N SER A 16 -9.72 -26.50 -6.40
CA SER A 16 -8.67 -27.49 -6.09
C SER A 16 -7.71 -27.76 -7.24
N THR A 17 -8.09 -27.43 -8.48
CA THR A 17 -7.30 -27.69 -9.70
C THR A 17 -6.74 -26.42 -10.34
N TRP A 18 -7.18 -25.24 -9.89
CA TRP A 18 -6.74 -23.97 -10.45
C TRP A 18 -5.27 -23.70 -10.11
N MET A 19 -4.47 -23.53 -11.15
CA MET A 19 -3.09 -23.08 -11.06
C MET A 19 -2.98 -21.67 -11.64
N CYS A 20 -2.28 -20.79 -10.92
CA CYS A 20 -2.03 -19.43 -11.38
C CYS A 20 -1.19 -19.46 -12.67
N PRO A 21 -1.63 -18.83 -13.78
CA PRO A 21 -0.89 -18.80 -15.04
C PRO A 21 0.52 -18.23 -14.92
N PHE A 22 0.77 -17.35 -13.94
CA PHE A 22 2.08 -16.75 -13.67
C PHE A 22 2.97 -17.60 -12.75
N CYS A 23 2.40 -18.57 -12.02
CA CYS A 23 3.14 -19.39 -11.05
C CYS A 23 3.42 -20.81 -11.57
N ILE A 24 2.83 -21.22 -12.68
CA ILE A 24 2.89 -22.60 -13.20
C ILE A 24 4.32 -23.04 -13.59
N ASN A 25 5.23 -22.08 -13.82
CA ASN A 25 6.63 -22.33 -14.21
C ASN A 25 7.66 -22.14 -13.09
N VAL A 26 7.23 -21.91 -11.84
CA VAL A 26 8.16 -21.84 -10.71
C VAL A 26 8.47 -23.26 -10.23
N LYS A 27 9.57 -23.85 -10.70
CA LYS A 27 10.10 -25.11 -10.15
C LYS A 27 10.37 -24.91 -8.65
N ARG A 28 9.65 -25.63 -7.78
CA ARG A 28 9.96 -25.67 -6.34
C ARG A 28 11.37 -26.22 -6.18
N ARG A 29 12.31 -25.39 -5.70
CA ARG A 29 13.57 -25.89 -5.17
C ARG A 29 13.25 -26.69 -3.91
N VAL A 30 13.56 -27.99 -3.94
CA VAL A 30 13.56 -28.85 -2.77
C VAL A 30 14.59 -28.29 -1.79
N ARG A 31 14.13 -27.79 -0.64
CA ARG A 31 15.00 -27.46 0.50
C ARG A 31 15.35 -28.77 1.20
N SER A 32 16.57 -29.25 1.06
CA SER A 32 17.18 -30.14 2.05
C SER A 32 17.62 -29.28 3.22
N ASN A 33 16.93 -29.42 4.36
CA ASN A 33 17.49 -29.04 5.65
C ASN A 33 18.49 -30.13 6.02
N ASP A 34 19.75 -29.75 6.24
CA ASP A 34 20.53 -30.17 7.41
C ASP A 34 21.84 -29.35 7.45
N SER A 35 21.99 -28.63 8.57
CA SER A 35 23.21 -28.37 9.37
C SER A 35 24.47 -27.80 8.67
N ALA A 36 25.28 -26.88 9.21
CA ALA A 36 25.31 -25.98 10.36
C ALA A 36 26.60 -25.15 10.12
N GLY A 37 26.63 -23.86 10.44
CA GLY A 37 27.88 -23.08 10.30
C GLY A 37 27.69 -21.60 10.58
N SER A 38 28.31 -21.14 11.66
CA SER A 38 28.07 -19.89 12.36
C SER A 38 28.91 -18.72 11.83
N SER A 39 28.41 -17.51 12.11
CA SER A 39 29.19 -16.30 12.49
C SER A 39 29.71 -15.30 11.42
N THR A 40 29.04 -14.13 11.43
CA THR A 40 29.53 -12.73 11.59
C THR A 40 30.78 -12.20 10.87
N ALA A 41 30.62 -10.99 10.29
CA ALA A 41 31.65 -10.03 9.86
C ALA A 41 31.84 -8.91 10.93
N PRO A 42 32.70 -7.86 10.78
CA PRO A 42 34.01 -7.60 10.09
C PRO A 42 35.02 -6.87 11.06
N PRO A 43 35.94 -5.92 10.67
CA PRO A 43 37.15 -5.87 9.81
C PRO A 43 38.44 -5.46 10.64
N PRO A 44 39.40 -4.62 10.16
CA PRO A 44 40.50 -4.77 9.17
C PRO A 44 41.92 -4.69 9.80
N GLY A 45 43.00 -4.96 9.04
CA GLY A 45 44.39 -4.69 9.51
C GLY A 45 45.51 -5.17 8.57
N ASP A 46 46.63 -4.46 8.63
CA ASP A 46 47.78 -4.40 7.72
C ASP A 46 48.72 -5.64 7.64
N GLU A 47 49.65 -5.52 6.68
CA GLU A 47 51.04 -6.02 6.66
C GLU A 47 51.41 -7.19 5.70
N LEU A 48 52.20 -6.78 4.69
CA LEU A 48 53.37 -7.44 4.09
C LEU A 48 53.71 -8.86 4.56
N MET A 49 53.76 -9.82 3.61
CA MET A 49 54.81 -10.85 3.63
C MET A 49 55.30 -11.23 2.23
N ASN A 50 56.63 -11.16 2.15
CA ASN A 50 57.55 -11.62 1.14
C ASN A 50 57.77 -13.13 1.29
N MET A 51 57.85 -13.92 0.21
CA MET A 51 58.57 -15.20 0.26
C MET A 51 59.15 -15.59 -1.10
N SER A 52 60.46 -15.81 -1.04
CA SER A 52 61.45 -16.14 -2.07
C SER A 52 61.31 -17.58 -2.58
N CYS A 53 61.78 -17.82 -3.80
CA CYS A 53 62.05 -19.16 -4.34
C CYS A 53 63.57 -19.37 -4.45
N ASP A 54 64.02 -20.51 -3.95
CA ASP A 54 65.41 -20.95 -3.79
C ASP A 54 66.13 -21.27 -5.12
N ILE A 55 67.46 -21.02 -5.13
CA ILE A 55 68.44 -21.52 -6.11
C ILE A 55 69.45 -22.40 -5.34
N PRO A 56 69.80 -23.62 -5.82
CA PRO A 56 70.90 -24.40 -5.25
C PRO A 56 72.22 -24.22 -6.03
N GLU A 57 73.33 -24.01 -5.32
CA GLU A 57 74.71 -24.19 -5.80
C GLU A 57 75.17 -25.66 -5.70
N PRO A 58 76.16 -26.09 -6.51
CA PRO A 58 76.96 -27.28 -6.24
C PRO A 58 78.41 -26.97 -5.77
N PRO A 59 79.08 -27.89 -5.06
CA PRO A 59 80.32 -27.63 -4.31
C PRO A 59 81.62 -28.08 -5.00
N ALA A 60 82.74 -27.63 -4.44
CA ALA A 60 84.13 -27.96 -4.82
C ALA A 60 84.75 -29.11 -3.98
N ASN A 61 85.75 -29.83 -4.54
CA ASN A 61 87.04 -30.25 -3.94
C ASN A 61 87.71 -31.41 -4.73
N SER A 62 88.90 -31.22 -5.36
CA SER A 62 90.29 -31.55 -4.89
C SER A 62 90.90 -32.80 -5.60
N PRO A 63 92.21 -33.17 -5.47
CA PRO A 63 93.43 -32.52 -6.02
C PRO A 63 94.43 -33.50 -6.73
N SER A 64 95.61 -32.95 -7.12
CA SER A 64 96.96 -33.59 -7.31
C SER A 64 97.43 -34.08 -8.70
N SER A 65 98.55 -33.53 -9.20
CA SER A 65 99.90 -34.18 -9.23
C SER A 65 100.85 -33.52 -10.24
N ASP A 66 102.14 -33.56 -9.91
CA ASP A 66 103.30 -32.88 -10.53
C ASP A 66 103.66 -33.36 -11.96
N SER A 67 104.27 -32.47 -12.76
CA SER A 67 105.62 -32.72 -13.33
C SER A 67 106.15 -31.52 -14.13
N ALA A 68 107.45 -31.25 -13.94
CA ALA A 68 108.22 -30.16 -14.53
C ALA A 68 108.73 -30.49 -15.94
N SER A 69 108.84 -29.50 -16.85
CA SER A 69 110.10 -29.15 -17.54
C SER A 69 109.98 -27.96 -18.51
N SER A 70 110.81 -26.94 -18.24
CA SER A 70 111.71 -26.19 -19.14
C SER A 70 111.42 -26.06 -20.66
N ARG A 71 111.22 -24.83 -21.16
CA ARG A 71 112.16 -24.03 -22.00
C ARG A 71 111.42 -23.00 -22.88
N ILE A 72 112.13 -21.92 -23.14
CA ILE A 72 111.77 -20.66 -23.79
C ILE A 72 111.67 -20.83 -25.33
N LEU A 73 110.70 -20.19 -25.98
CA LEU A 73 110.81 -19.13 -27.03
C LEU A 73 109.75 -19.22 -28.14
N LEU A 74 109.32 -18.01 -28.53
CA LEU A 74 108.66 -17.56 -29.76
C LEU A 74 107.12 -17.46 -29.73
N THR A 75 106.70 -16.20 -29.73
CA THR A 75 105.36 -15.71 -30.08
C THR A 75 105.01 -16.08 -31.54
N PRO A 76 103.72 -16.14 -31.91
CA PRO A 76 103.06 -14.92 -32.37
C PRO A 76 101.55 -14.81 -32.08
N LYS A 77 101.12 -13.57 -31.83
CA LYS A 77 99.82 -12.95 -32.22
C LYS A 77 98.51 -13.72 -31.99
N TYR A 78 97.72 -13.18 -31.05
CA TYR A 78 96.25 -13.25 -30.99
C TYR A 78 95.61 -14.63 -31.25
N GLU A 79 95.62 -15.48 -30.23
CA GLU A 79 94.82 -16.71 -30.23
C GLU A 79 93.47 -16.44 -29.54
N VAL A 80 92.38 -16.55 -30.31
CA VAL A 80 91.01 -16.47 -29.80
C VAL A 80 90.62 -17.87 -29.36
N THR A 81 90.49 -18.10 -28.05
CA THR A 81 90.11 -19.40 -27.48
C THR A 81 88.58 -19.60 -27.51
N MET A 82 88.10 -20.84 -27.68
CA MET A 82 86.66 -21.18 -27.69
C MET A 82 85.94 -20.72 -26.40
N GLU A 83 86.63 -20.72 -25.25
CA GLU A 83 86.11 -20.16 -24.00
C GLU A 83 85.92 -18.64 -24.06
N LYS A 84 86.85 -17.88 -24.66
CA LYS A 84 86.68 -16.43 -24.89
C LYS A 84 85.53 -16.13 -25.84
N ILE A 85 85.32 -16.97 -26.85
CA ILE A 85 84.18 -16.86 -27.76
C ILE A 85 82.89 -17.16 -26.99
N SER A 86 82.85 -18.19 -26.14
CA SER A 86 81.68 -18.54 -25.32
C SER A 86 81.34 -17.45 -24.31
N THR A 87 82.32 -16.90 -23.59
CA THR A 87 82.08 -15.80 -22.62
C THR A 87 81.62 -14.53 -23.32
N LEU A 88 82.19 -14.21 -24.49
CA LEU A 88 81.75 -13.06 -25.29
C LEU A 88 80.36 -13.29 -25.88
N LEU A 89 80.03 -14.54 -26.28
CA LEU A 89 78.69 -14.90 -26.72
C LEU A 89 77.70 -14.77 -25.56
N ASP A 90 78.02 -15.29 -24.37
CA ASP A 90 77.15 -15.22 -23.20
C ASP A 90 76.98 -13.78 -22.71
N GLU A 91 78.03 -12.96 -22.68
CA GLU A 91 77.91 -11.53 -22.36
C GLU A 91 77.08 -10.76 -23.39
N LYS A 92 77.27 -11.03 -24.69
CA LYS A 92 76.53 -10.33 -25.75
C LYS A 92 75.09 -10.83 -25.90
N LEU A 93 74.84 -12.14 -25.80
CA LEU A 93 73.50 -12.70 -25.79
C LEU A 93 72.77 -12.34 -24.51
N SER A 94 73.37 -12.47 -23.33
CA SER A 94 72.70 -12.13 -22.07
C SER A 94 72.35 -10.64 -22.03
N ALA A 95 73.25 -9.74 -22.45
CA ALA A 95 72.94 -8.32 -22.53
C ALA A 95 71.79 -8.04 -23.51
N SER A 96 71.84 -8.64 -24.72
CA SER A 96 70.77 -8.48 -25.71
C SER A 96 69.44 -9.06 -25.25
N LEU A 97 69.46 -10.20 -24.56
CA LEU A 97 68.28 -10.91 -24.08
C LEU A 97 67.69 -10.24 -22.83
N THR A 98 68.54 -9.62 -22.00
CA THR A 98 68.12 -8.80 -20.86
C THR A 98 67.46 -7.51 -21.34
N MET A 99 68.07 -6.81 -22.32
CA MET A 99 67.45 -5.63 -22.94
C MET A 99 66.14 -5.96 -23.65
N PHE A 100 66.07 -7.12 -24.31
CA PHE A 100 64.84 -7.62 -24.92
C PHE A 100 63.77 -7.94 -23.86
N MET A 101 64.12 -8.65 -22.80
CA MET A 101 63.21 -9.00 -21.69
C MET A 101 62.71 -7.75 -20.95
N GLU A 102 63.54 -6.71 -20.79
CA GLU A 102 63.16 -5.43 -20.18
C GLU A 102 62.14 -4.68 -21.06
N SER A 103 62.41 -4.62 -22.37
CA SER A 103 61.50 -4.05 -23.37
C SER A 103 60.17 -4.80 -23.42
N PHE A 104 60.22 -6.13 -23.41
CA PHE A 104 59.04 -7.00 -23.42
C PHE A 104 58.22 -6.88 -22.13
N ARG A 105 58.87 -6.81 -20.96
CA ARG A 105 58.20 -6.52 -19.67
C ARG A 105 57.48 -5.18 -19.69
N LYS A 106 58.11 -4.15 -20.27
CA LYS A 106 57.52 -2.82 -20.38
C LYS A 106 56.31 -2.83 -21.32
N ALA A 107 56.39 -3.54 -22.45
CA ALA A 107 55.27 -3.73 -23.37
C ALA A 107 54.09 -4.45 -22.70
N ILE A 108 54.33 -5.59 -22.04
CA ILE A 108 53.29 -6.33 -21.31
C ILE A 108 52.65 -5.46 -20.22
N ARG A 109 53.44 -4.69 -19.46
CA ARG A 109 52.90 -3.84 -18.40
C ARG A 109 51.94 -2.80 -18.96
N GLU A 110 52.29 -2.18 -20.07
CA GLU A 110 51.46 -1.14 -20.67
C GLU A 110 50.20 -1.75 -21.32
N ASP A 111 50.32 -2.88 -22.02
CA ASP A 111 49.17 -3.63 -22.54
C ASP A 111 48.20 -4.07 -21.43
N VAL A 112 48.72 -4.64 -20.33
CA VAL A 112 47.89 -5.05 -19.18
C VAL A 112 47.23 -3.85 -18.53
N LYS A 113 47.93 -2.73 -18.40
CA LYS A 113 47.39 -1.50 -17.82
C LYS A 113 46.27 -0.91 -18.69
N ASP A 114 46.45 -0.91 -20.01
CA ASP A 114 45.44 -0.42 -20.96
C ASP A 114 44.23 -1.36 -21.00
N MET A 115 44.43 -2.67 -20.99
CA MET A 115 43.37 -3.67 -20.90
C MET A 115 42.57 -3.54 -19.59
N VAL A 116 43.25 -3.45 -18.44
CA VAL A 116 42.58 -3.26 -17.14
C VAL A 116 41.78 -1.95 -17.13
N LYS A 117 42.34 -0.88 -17.70
CA LYS A 117 41.66 0.42 -17.78
C LYS A 117 40.43 0.35 -18.68
N SER A 118 40.48 -0.37 -19.81
CA SER A 118 39.32 -0.52 -20.70
C SER A 118 38.25 -1.41 -20.11
N GLU A 119 38.60 -2.57 -19.57
CA GLU A 119 37.64 -3.54 -19.02
C GLU A 119 36.96 -3.01 -17.76
N ILE A 120 37.74 -2.43 -16.81
CA ILE A 120 37.17 -1.81 -15.61
C ILE A 120 36.37 -0.56 -15.99
N GLY A 121 36.86 0.25 -16.94
CA GLY A 121 36.12 1.41 -17.43
C GLY A 121 34.77 1.01 -18.04
N SER A 122 34.75 -0.03 -18.86
CA SER A 122 33.54 -0.61 -19.45
C SER A 122 32.58 -1.14 -18.39
N ALA A 123 33.08 -1.92 -17.42
CA ALA A 123 32.26 -2.45 -16.33
C ALA A 123 31.64 -1.32 -15.48
N ILE A 124 32.41 -0.28 -15.15
CA ILE A 124 31.91 0.88 -14.39
C ILE A 124 30.86 1.64 -15.20
N CYS A 125 31.05 1.83 -16.50
CA CYS A 125 30.05 2.45 -17.37
C CYS A 125 28.75 1.65 -17.38
N ASN A 126 28.81 0.33 -17.58
CA ASN A 126 27.64 -0.52 -17.59
C ASN A 126 26.88 -0.48 -16.25
N ILE A 127 27.61 -0.59 -15.13
CA ILE A 127 27.02 -0.47 -13.79
C ILE A 127 26.38 0.90 -13.63
N LYS A 128 27.07 1.98 -14.00
CA LYS A 128 26.53 3.34 -13.91
C LYS A 128 25.22 3.49 -14.70
N ASP A 129 25.18 2.95 -15.92
CA ASP A 129 24.00 3.03 -16.78
C ASP A 129 22.82 2.22 -16.20
N GLU A 130 23.08 1.01 -15.69
CA GLU A 130 22.06 0.20 -14.99
C GLU A 130 21.54 0.88 -13.71
N PHE A 131 22.43 1.46 -12.91
CA PHE A 131 22.06 2.22 -11.71
C PHE A 131 21.27 3.47 -12.06
N SER A 132 21.64 4.19 -13.13
CA SER A 132 20.90 5.36 -13.61
C SER A 132 19.51 4.96 -14.06
N ALA A 133 19.39 3.91 -14.88
CA ALA A 133 18.10 3.42 -15.37
C ALA A 133 17.18 2.98 -14.21
N THR A 134 17.74 2.30 -13.21
CA THR A 134 17.01 1.90 -12.01
C THR A 134 16.56 3.12 -11.19
N THR A 135 17.45 4.12 -11.04
CA THR A 135 17.14 5.36 -10.31
C THR A 135 16.04 6.16 -11.01
N ASP A 136 16.09 6.27 -12.34
CA ASP A 136 15.07 6.96 -13.14
C ASP A 136 13.72 6.25 -13.04
N PHE A 137 13.71 4.91 -13.08
CA PHE A 137 12.51 4.12 -12.88
C PHE A 137 11.89 4.35 -11.49
N ILE A 138 12.69 4.29 -10.43
CA ILE A 138 12.23 4.53 -9.05
C ILE A 138 11.69 5.96 -8.91
N CYS A 139 12.38 6.97 -9.47
CA CYS A 139 11.92 8.35 -9.45
C CYS A 139 10.56 8.50 -10.15
N ALA A 140 10.37 7.85 -11.30
CA ALA A 140 9.11 7.89 -12.04
C ALA A 140 7.96 7.19 -11.27
N GLU A 141 8.24 6.04 -10.65
CA GLU A 141 7.27 5.33 -9.84
C GLU A 141 6.89 6.13 -8.59
N GLN A 142 7.87 6.71 -7.89
CA GLN A 142 7.65 7.58 -6.73
C GLN A 142 6.77 8.78 -7.09
N LYS A 143 7.03 9.44 -8.22
CA LYS A 143 6.21 10.55 -8.70
C LYS A 143 4.76 10.10 -8.97
N THR A 144 4.59 8.96 -9.63
CA THR A 144 3.27 8.39 -9.91
C THR A 144 2.52 8.03 -8.61
N LEU A 145 3.20 7.47 -7.63
CA LEU A 145 2.62 7.16 -6.32
C LEU A 145 2.23 8.44 -5.57
N GLN A 146 3.05 9.48 -5.61
CA GLN A 146 2.76 10.76 -4.99
C GLN A 146 1.50 11.39 -5.61
N GLU A 147 1.41 11.43 -6.94
CA GLU A 147 0.23 11.93 -7.65
C GLU A 147 -1.04 11.14 -7.29
N ARG A 148 -0.95 9.81 -7.10
CA ARG A 148 -2.08 8.99 -6.66
C ARG A 148 -2.52 9.32 -5.23
N ILE A 149 -1.58 9.57 -4.33
CA ILE A 149 -1.87 9.97 -2.94
C ILE A 149 -2.54 11.35 -2.94
N ASP A 150 -2.00 12.31 -3.68
CA ASP A 150 -2.55 13.67 -3.77
C ASP A 150 -3.96 13.67 -4.35
N ASN A 151 -4.20 12.88 -5.40
CA ASN A 151 -5.54 12.70 -5.95
C ASN A 151 -6.51 12.07 -4.94
N ALA A 152 -6.06 11.09 -4.15
CA ALA A 152 -6.88 10.46 -3.11
C ALA A 152 -7.21 11.43 -1.96
N THR A 153 -6.26 12.26 -1.54
CA THR A 153 -6.49 13.26 -0.48
C THR A 153 -7.47 14.33 -0.95
N GLU A 154 -7.35 14.81 -2.19
CA GLU A 154 -8.30 15.77 -2.77
C GLU A 154 -9.69 15.15 -2.96
N MET A 155 -9.80 13.89 -3.41
CA MET A 155 -11.09 13.19 -3.44
C MET A 155 -11.73 13.11 -2.05
N ASN A 156 -10.95 12.77 -1.02
CA ASN A 156 -11.46 12.73 0.36
C ASN A 156 -11.92 14.11 0.84
N ARG A 157 -11.18 15.17 0.50
CA ARG A 157 -11.55 16.56 0.82
C ARG A 157 -12.88 16.94 0.16
N LEU A 158 -13.04 16.63 -1.13
CA LEU A 158 -14.27 16.90 -1.88
C LEU A 158 -15.46 16.11 -1.33
N ASN A 159 -15.27 14.82 -1.04
CA ASN A 159 -16.31 13.98 -0.44
C ASN A 159 -16.76 14.51 0.94
N ASN A 160 -15.82 14.95 1.77
CA ASN A 160 -16.15 15.56 3.07
C ASN A 160 -16.94 16.86 2.93
N ARG A 161 -16.58 17.70 1.95
CA ARG A 161 -17.31 18.94 1.65
C ARG A 161 -18.72 18.64 1.12
N LEU A 162 -18.85 17.65 0.23
CA LEU A 162 -20.14 17.20 -0.30
C LEU A 162 -21.04 16.68 0.83
N ALA A 163 -20.52 15.80 1.70
CA ALA A 163 -21.26 15.29 2.85
C ALA A 163 -21.71 16.42 3.80
N GLY A 164 -20.87 17.45 3.99
CA GLY A 164 -21.22 18.65 4.75
C GLY A 164 -22.37 19.44 4.11
N MET A 165 -22.32 19.66 2.80
CA MET A 165 -23.39 20.34 2.05
C MET A 165 -24.70 19.55 2.06
N GLU A 166 -24.63 18.24 1.90
CA GLU A 166 -25.79 17.35 1.98
C GLU A 166 -26.48 17.38 3.34
N LYS A 167 -25.70 17.46 4.40
CA LYS A 167 -26.20 17.62 5.77
C LYS A 167 -26.91 18.97 5.93
N ILE A 168 -26.30 20.05 5.45
CA ILE A 168 -26.88 21.41 5.56
C ILE A 168 -28.20 21.51 4.81
N THR A 169 -28.24 21.05 3.56
CA THR A 169 -29.43 21.10 2.69
C THR A 169 -30.60 20.28 3.23
N ARG A 170 -30.33 19.24 4.03
CA ARG A 170 -31.35 18.43 4.71
C ARG A 170 -31.63 18.90 6.14
N GLY A 171 -30.95 19.95 6.60
CA GLY A 171 -31.00 20.46 7.96
C GLY A 171 -32.38 20.98 8.39
N CYS A 172 -33.27 21.31 7.47
CA CYS A 172 -34.65 21.71 7.80
C CYS A 172 -35.67 20.60 7.52
N ASN A 173 -35.23 19.38 7.24
CA ASN A 173 -36.10 18.32 6.75
C ASN A 173 -36.35 17.25 7.82
N ILE A 174 -37.59 16.77 7.86
CA ILE A 174 -37.93 15.47 8.47
C ILE A 174 -38.33 14.48 7.37
N GLU A 175 -38.22 13.20 7.71
CA GLU A 175 -38.62 12.09 6.85
C GLU A 175 -39.65 11.24 7.59
N LEU A 176 -40.83 11.07 6.99
CA LEU A 176 -41.85 10.13 7.41
C LEU A 176 -41.65 8.85 6.61
N GLN A 177 -41.28 7.77 7.30
CA GLN A 177 -40.94 6.50 6.70
C GLN A 177 -42.03 5.46 6.91
N ALA A 178 -42.24 4.60 5.91
CA ALA A 178 -43.20 3.48 5.94
C ALA A 178 -44.68 3.90 6.07
N VAL A 179 -45.03 5.15 5.74
CA VAL A 179 -46.43 5.56 5.57
C VAL A 179 -47.00 4.89 4.31
N PRO A 180 -48.12 4.15 4.37
CA PRO A 180 -48.75 3.52 3.18
C PRO A 180 -49.02 4.53 2.07
N GLU A 181 -48.87 4.12 0.82
CA GLU A 181 -49.18 4.94 -0.35
C GLU A 181 -50.63 4.72 -0.78
N ARG A 182 -51.32 5.81 -1.14
CA ARG A 182 -52.64 5.75 -1.76
C ARG A 182 -52.68 6.57 -3.03
N ARG A 183 -53.54 6.16 -3.97
CA ARG A 183 -53.85 6.96 -5.15
C ARG A 183 -54.51 8.27 -4.71
N ASN A 184 -54.06 9.39 -5.27
CA ASN A 184 -54.57 10.73 -5.01
C ASN A 184 -54.49 11.14 -3.52
N GLU A 185 -53.46 10.70 -2.80
CA GLU A 185 -53.23 11.16 -1.42
C GLU A 185 -52.76 12.62 -1.36
N ASN A 186 -53.20 13.35 -0.33
CA ASN A 186 -52.65 14.65 -0.01
C ASN A 186 -51.67 14.51 1.17
N VAL A 187 -50.37 14.50 0.86
CA VAL A 187 -49.31 14.35 1.87
C VAL A 187 -49.22 15.51 2.85
N LEU A 188 -49.64 16.72 2.47
CA LEU A 188 -49.69 17.86 3.38
C LEU A 188 -50.79 17.66 4.42
N THR A 189 -51.97 17.18 4.01
CA THR A 189 -53.05 16.84 4.94
C THR A 189 -52.64 15.71 5.89
N LEU A 190 -51.93 14.68 5.39
CA LEU A 190 -51.37 13.62 6.26
C LEU A 190 -50.39 14.19 7.28
N PHE A 191 -49.53 15.11 6.88
CA PHE A 191 -48.60 15.78 7.80
C PHE A 191 -49.33 16.64 8.84
N ARG A 192 -50.39 17.35 8.48
CA ARG A 192 -51.21 18.11 9.45
C ARG A 192 -51.85 17.20 10.50
N LYS A 193 -52.39 16.05 10.09
CA LYS A 193 -52.92 15.05 11.03
C LYS A 193 -51.85 14.53 11.98
N LEU A 194 -50.62 14.30 11.48
CA LEU A 194 -49.49 13.97 12.35
C LEU A 194 -49.26 15.06 13.40
N CYS A 195 -49.29 16.34 13.00
CA CYS A 195 -49.13 17.47 13.91
C CYS A 195 -50.21 17.49 14.99
N ASP A 196 -51.47 17.23 14.63
CA ASP A 196 -52.60 17.14 15.57
C ASP A 196 -52.39 15.99 16.56
N VAL A 197 -52.00 14.80 16.08
CA VAL A 197 -51.76 13.60 16.90
C VAL A 197 -50.64 13.82 17.93
N VAL A 198 -49.55 14.49 17.53
CA VAL A 198 -48.42 14.77 18.43
C VAL A 198 -48.57 16.09 19.18
N ASN A 199 -49.71 16.77 19.03
CA ASN A 199 -50.07 18.04 19.66
C ASN A 199 -49.00 19.13 19.44
N VAL A 200 -48.67 19.40 18.18
CA VAL A 200 -47.76 20.47 17.78
C VAL A 200 -48.42 21.37 16.74
N ALA A 201 -48.42 22.68 16.97
CA ALA A 201 -48.89 23.66 16.00
C ALA A 201 -47.77 23.97 15.00
N VAL A 202 -48.04 23.81 13.70
CA VAL A 202 -47.15 24.18 12.61
C VAL A 202 -47.96 24.95 11.58
N ASP A 203 -47.58 26.19 11.32
CA ASP A 203 -48.28 27.04 10.35
C ASP A 203 -47.93 26.64 8.92
N ASP A 204 -48.85 26.86 7.98
CA ASP A 204 -48.60 26.56 6.57
C ASP A 204 -47.40 27.34 5.99
N GLY A 205 -47.21 28.59 6.41
CA GLY A 205 -46.06 29.41 6.00
C GLY A 205 -44.71 28.88 6.51
N GLN A 206 -44.72 27.97 7.47
CA GLN A 206 -43.51 27.33 7.99
C GLN A 206 -43.11 26.07 7.20
N ILE A 207 -43.99 25.58 6.32
CA ILE A 207 -43.75 24.38 5.51
C ILE A 207 -43.35 24.83 4.10
N SER A 208 -42.08 24.68 3.76
CA SER A 208 -41.58 25.04 2.43
C SER A 208 -41.93 24.00 1.37
N ALA A 209 -41.94 22.71 1.73
CA ALA A 209 -42.34 21.64 0.83
C ALA A 209 -42.76 20.37 1.59
N CYS A 210 -43.74 19.63 1.05
CA CYS A 210 -44.12 18.30 1.53
C CYS A 210 -44.36 17.39 0.33
N ARG A 211 -43.58 16.31 0.18
CA ARG A 211 -43.66 15.42 -1.00
C ARG A 211 -43.15 14.02 -0.72
N ARG A 212 -43.67 13.03 -1.46
CA ARG A 212 -43.03 11.70 -1.57
C ARG A 212 -41.71 11.84 -2.31
N VAL A 213 -40.71 11.09 -1.90
CA VAL A 213 -39.39 11.01 -2.55
C VAL A 213 -39.21 9.64 -3.18
N ALA A 214 -38.55 9.60 -4.34
CA ALA A 214 -38.24 8.36 -5.04
C ALA A 214 -37.43 7.40 -4.15
N LYS A 215 -37.67 6.10 -4.30
CA LYS A 215 -36.89 5.07 -3.61
C LYS A 215 -35.53 4.94 -4.28
N GLN A 216 -34.48 4.79 -3.48
CA GLN A 216 -33.17 4.44 -4.00
C GLN A 216 -33.15 3.01 -4.60
N ASN A 217 -33.87 2.08 -3.96
CA ASN A 217 -34.11 0.75 -4.49
C ASN A 217 -35.56 0.64 -4.99
N THR A 218 -35.73 0.67 -6.31
CA THR A 218 -37.04 0.60 -6.98
C THR A 218 -37.71 -0.77 -6.84
N ALA A 219 -36.94 -1.84 -6.62
CA ALA A 219 -37.46 -3.19 -6.40
C ALA A 219 -38.02 -3.41 -4.98
N SER A 220 -37.86 -2.44 -4.06
CA SER A 220 -38.38 -2.58 -2.70
C SER A 220 -39.89 -2.34 -2.64
N ASN A 221 -40.59 -3.27 -1.99
CA ASN A 221 -42.02 -3.14 -1.67
C ASN A 221 -42.29 -2.10 -0.57
N ARG A 222 -41.26 -1.58 0.12
CA ARG A 222 -41.45 -0.56 1.17
C ARG A 222 -42.01 0.74 0.57
N PRO A 223 -43.03 1.39 1.15
CA PRO A 223 -43.55 2.66 0.66
C PRO A 223 -42.48 3.75 0.50
N ARG A 224 -42.65 4.65 -0.46
CA ARG A 224 -41.84 5.87 -0.64
C ARG A 224 -41.93 6.73 0.60
N ASN A 225 -40.81 7.31 1.04
CA ASN A 225 -40.83 8.20 2.20
C ASN A 225 -41.45 9.55 1.82
N ILE A 226 -42.10 10.20 2.79
CA ILE A 226 -42.54 11.59 2.66
C ILE A 226 -41.46 12.46 3.31
N VAL A 227 -40.97 13.47 2.59
CA VAL A 227 -40.07 14.48 3.14
C VAL A 227 -40.83 15.78 3.31
N VAL A 228 -40.72 16.35 4.50
CA VAL A 228 -41.25 17.67 4.84
C VAL A 228 -40.08 18.59 5.11
N THR A 229 -40.01 19.70 4.38
CA THR A 229 -39.00 20.76 4.52
C THR A 229 -39.64 21.95 5.20
N PHE A 230 -39.04 22.39 6.31
CA PHE A 230 -39.48 23.56 7.06
C PHE A 230 -38.66 24.81 6.72
N SER A 231 -39.17 25.97 7.11
CA SER A 231 -38.47 27.25 7.00
C SER A 231 -37.27 27.35 7.95
N SER A 232 -37.22 26.58 9.04
CA SER A 232 -36.08 26.56 9.96
C SER A 232 -35.86 25.21 10.66
N PRO A 233 -34.62 24.92 11.10
CA PRO A 233 -34.33 23.72 11.89
C PRO A 233 -35.03 23.69 13.25
N ARG A 234 -35.43 24.85 13.79
CA ARG A 234 -36.14 24.94 15.08
C ARG A 234 -37.51 24.26 15.01
N ILE A 235 -38.22 24.47 13.90
CA ILE A 235 -39.55 23.89 13.65
C ILE A 235 -39.42 22.39 13.43
N ARG A 236 -38.42 21.98 12.65
CA ARG A 236 -38.03 20.56 12.52
C ARG A 236 -37.83 19.92 13.89
N ASP A 237 -37.02 20.54 14.75
CA ASP A 237 -36.69 19.99 16.08
C ASP A 237 -37.88 19.95 17.02
N MET A 238 -38.78 20.94 16.93
CA MET A 238 -40.02 20.96 17.67
C MET A 238 -40.91 19.76 17.30
N VAL A 239 -41.10 19.50 16.00
CA VAL A 239 -41.90 18.35 15.51
C VAL A 239 -41.27 17.01 15.90
N LEU A 240 -39.95 16.87 15.76
CA LEU A 240 -39.22 15.66 16.17
C LEU A 240 -39.33 15.42 17.68
N SER A 241 -39.19 16.48 18.48
CA SER A 241 -39.30 16.41 19.94
C SER A 241 -40.73 16.05 20.39
N ALA A 242 -41.75 16.63 19.75
CA ALA A 242 -43.16 16.28 19.98
C ALA A 242 -43.42 14.80 19.65
N THR A 243 -42.93 14.34 18.49
CA THR A 243 -43.02 12.94 18.09
C THR A 243 -42.32 11.99 19.06
N HIS A 244 -41.13 12.36 19.54
CA HIS A 244 -40.40 11.58 20.54
C HIS A 244 -41.16 11.49 21.87
N ARG A 245 -41.74 12.60 22.34
CA ARG A 245 -42.60 12.62 23.54
C ARG A 245 -43.84 11.73 23.38
N TYR A 246 -44.51 11.82 22.22
CA TYR A 246 -45.65 10.97 21.90
C TYR A 246 -45.29 9.48 21.97
N ASN A 247 -44.19 9.07 21.32
CA ASN A 247 -43.74 7.68 21.32
C ASN A 247 -43.35 7.19 22.73
N LYS A 248 -42.76 8.07 23.56
CA LYS A 248 -42.43 7.74 24.95
C LYS A 248 -43.68 7.56 25.82
N ALA A 249 -44.73 8.35 25.57
CA ALA A 249 -46.02 8.22 26.26
C ALA A 249 -46.82 6.99 25.81
N HIS A 250 -46.55 6.45 24.61
CA HIS A 250 -47.22 5.29 24.04
C HIS A 250 -46.24 4.14 23.73
N PRO A 251 -45.58 3.59 24.76
CA PRO A 251 -44.59 2.53 24.57
C PRO A 251 -45.23 1.32 23.89
N GLY A 252 -44.50 0.71 22.96
CA GLY A 252 -44.96 -0.49 22.26
C GLY A 252 -45.97 -0.22 21.14
N ARG A 253 -46.79 0.85 21.18
CA ARG A 253 -47.68 1.21 20.06
C ARG A 253 -46.96 2.10 19.04
N GLY A 254 -46.42 3.23 19.51
CA GLY A 254 -45.88 4.29 18.66
C GLY A 254 -46.91 4.89 17.70
N LEU A 255 -46.43 5.57 16.67
CA LEU A 255 -47.25 6.11 15.59
C LEU A 255 -47.70 5.02 14.60
N VAL A 256 -49.00 5.00 14.27
CA VAL A 256 -49.62 4.03 13.36
C VAL A 256 -50.46 4.72 12.28
N SER A 257 -50.63 4.07 11.13
CA SER A 257 -51.34 4.64 9.96
C SER A 257 -52.76 5.13 10.25
N SER A 258 -53.45 4.53 11.22
CA SER A 258 -54.78 4.98 11.67
C SER A 258 -54.74 6.36 12.32
N ASP A 259 -53.62 6.77 12.92
CA ASP A 259 -53.45 8.14 13.46
C ASP A 259 -53.48 9.20 12.34
N LEU A 260 -53.26 8.80 11.09
CA LEU A 260 -53.32 9.68 9.91
C LEU A 260 -54.64 9.52 9.14
N ASP A 261 -55.63 8.84 9.72
CA ASP A 261 -56.87 8.36 9.09
C ASP A 261 -56.64 7.66 7.75
N ILE A 262 -55.57 6.85 7.66
CA ILE A 262 -55.38 5.98 6.51
C ILE A 262 -56.19 4.71 6.78
N PRO A 263 -57.23 4.42 5.97
CA PRO A 263 -58.05 3.23 6.16
C PRO A 263 -57.26 1.96 5.79
N GLY A 264 -57.66 0.83 6.38
CA GLY A 264 -57.09 -0.49 6.10
C GLY A 264 -56.31 -1.05 7.29
N GLU A 265 -55.38 -1.97 7.00
CA GLU A 265 -54.54 -2.58 8.01
C GLU A 265 -53.62 -1.54 8.68
N THR A 266 -53.62 -1.53 10.01
CA THR A 266 -52.82 -0.59 10.79
C THR A 266 -51.35 -0.96 10.71
N CYS A 267 -50.52 -0.06 10.19
CA CYS A 267 -49.08 -0.26 10.11
C CYS A 267 -48.33 0.85 10.85
N ARG A 268 -47.19 0.52 11.45
CA ARG A 268 -46.33 1.52 12.10
C ARG A 268 -45.58 2.34 11.07
N PHE A 269 -45.47 3.64 11.34
CA PHE A 269 -44.61 4.53 10.58
C PHE A 269 -43.67 5.29 11.53
N TYR A 270 -42.62 5.88 10.97
CA TYR A 270 -41.57 6.52 11.76
C TYR A 270 -41.31 7.93 11.27
N VAL A 271 -41.10 8.86 12.20
CA VAL A 271 -40.66 10.23 11.90
C VAL A 271 -39.22 10.35 12.33
N THR A 272 -38.34 10.68 11.40
CA THR A 272 -36.89 10.78 11.65
C THR A 272 -36.31 12.05 11.03
N GLU A 273 -35.10 12.42 11.43
CA GLU A 273 -34.31 13.39 10.66
C GLU A 273 -34.04 12.87 9.25
N HIS A 274 -34.00 13.76 8.26
CA HIS A 274 -33.70 13.39 6.88
C HIS A 274 -32.18 13.25 6.68
N LEU A 275 -31.69 12.02 6.76
CA LEU A 275 -30.28 11.69 6.57
C LEU A 275 -29.89 11.49 5.09
N SER A 276 -28.61 11.74 4.77
CA SER A 276 -28.03 11.33 3.49
C SER A 276 -27.99 9.80 3.36
N PRO A 277 -27.88 9.24 2.14
CA PRO A 277 -27.74 7.79 1.94
C PRO A 277 -26.57 7.17 2.72
N GLU A 278 -25.41 7.85 2.78
CA GLU A 278 -24.25 7.39 3.54
C GLU A 278 -24.55 7.36 5.03
N GLN A 279 -25.17 8.42 5.57
CA GLN A 279 -25.55 8.48 6.98
C GLN A 279 -26.63 7.45 7.34
N LYS A 280 -27.58 7.17 6.44
CA LYS A 280 -28.55 6.08 6.62
C LYS A 280 -27.86 4.72 6.72
N SER A 281 -26.86 4.49 5.86
CA SER A 281 -26.05 3.27 5.86
C SER A 281 -25.22 3.14 7.14
N LEU A 282 -24.58 4.23 7.56
CA LEU A 282 -23.82 4.28 8.82
C LEU A 282 -24.72 4.06 10.03
N HIS A 283 -25.93 4.62 10.05
CA HIS A 283 -26.88 4.41 11.14
C HIS A 283 -27.37 2.96 11.20
N ALA A 284 -27.61 2.34 10.04
CA ALA A 284 -27.95 0.91 9.99
C ALA A 284 -26.80 0.05 10.53
N ALA A 285 -25.57 0.33 10.13
CA ALA A 285 -24.37 -0.35 10.63
C ALA A 285 -24.18 -0.12 12.14
N ALA A 286 -24.33 1.11 12.62
CA ALA A 286 -24.21 1.47 14.04
C ALA A 286 -25.25 0.73 14.90
N ARG A 287 -26.50 0.62 14.46
CA ARG A 287 -27.53 -0.17 15.17
C ARG A 287 -27.20 -1.66 15.20
N LYS A 288 -26.62 -2.19 14.12
CA LYS A 288 -26.16 -3.59 14.10
C LYS A 288 -25.02 -3.80 15.09
N ALA A 289 -23.97 -2.99 15.01
CA ALA A 289 -22.83 -3.04 15.92
C ALA A 289 -23.26 -2.84 17.38
N ALA A 290 -24.24 -1.98 17.65
CA ALA A 290 -24.78 -1.79 18.98
C ALA A 290 -25.38 -3.07 19.56
N LYS A 291 -26.12 -3.83 18.75
CA LYS A 291 -26.68 -5.12 19.14
C LYS A 291 -25.58 -6.15 19.38
N ASP A 292 -24.59 -6.20 18.48
CA ASP A 292 -23.53 -7.21 18.50
C ASP A 292 -22.52 -6.98 19.65
N HIS A 293 -22.30 -5.72 20.03
CA HIS A 293 -21.29 -5.31 21.03
C HIS A 293 -21.89 -4.67 22.30
N SER A 294 -23.18 -4.90 22.56
CA SER A 294 -23.88 -4.48 23.78
C SER A 294 -23.86 -2.97 24.06
N PHE A 295 -24.01 -2.14 23.01
CA PHE A 295 -24.34 -0.72 23.22
C PHE A 295 -25.85 -0.56 23.42
N LYS A 296 -26.23 0.04 24.54
CA LYS A 296 -27.63 0.20 24.92
C LYS A 296 -28.38 1.29 24.12
N TYR A 297 -27.67 2.30 23.64
CA TYR A 297 -28.30 3.44 22.96
C TYR A 297 -27.63 3.78 21.63
N VAL A 298 -28.48 4.01 20.62
CA VAL A 298 -28.10 4.59 19.32
C VAL A 298 -29.14 5.63 18.96
N TRP A 299 -28.72 6.84 18.64
CA TRP A 299 -29.63 7.91 18.24
C TRP A 299 -29.01 8.85 17.22
N ILE A 300 -29.86 9.65 16.59
CA ILE A 300 -29.48 10.69 15.66
C ILE A 300 -29.73 12.04 16.34
N LYS A 301 -28.81 12.98 16.16
CA LYS A 301 -29.00 14.39 16.52
C LYS A 301 -28.28 15.27 15.52
N ASN A 302 -29.00 16.21 14.91
CA ASN A 302 -28.44 17.15 13.93
C ASN A 302 -27.70 16.44 12.79
N GLY A 303 -28.31 15.41 12.21
CA GLY A 303 -27.76 14.61 11.13
C GLY A 303 -26.52 13.79 11.49
N GLN A 304 -26.21 13.63 12.78
CA GLN A 304 -25.07 12.87 13.28
C GLN A 304 -25.52 11.69 14.13
N ILE A 305 -24.78 10.59 14.05
CA ILE A 305 -25.11 9.34 14.74
C ILE A 305 -24.28 9.24 16.01
N TYR A 306 -24.95 8.94 17.11
CA TYR A 306 -24.33 8.76 18.40
C TYR A 306 -24.63 7.36 18.92
N MET A 307 -23.65 6.78 19.62
CA MET A 307 -23.75 5.51 20.31
C MET A 307 -23.35 5.69 21.77
N ARG A 308 -23.95 4.92 22.68
CA ARG A 308 -23.59 4.91 24.10
C ARG A 308 -23.75 3.52 24.67
N LYS A 309 -22.74 3.06 25.42
CA LYS A 309 -22.69 1.69 25.94
C LYS A 309 -23.75 1.47 27.02
N ASP A 310 -23.78 2.34 28.02
CA ASP A 310 -24.71 2.29 29.17
C ASP A 310 -24.95 3.70 29.72
N GLU A 311 -25.76 3.82 30.78
CA GLU A 311 -26.08 5.09 31.44
C GLU A 311 -24.89 5.78 32.11
N SER A 312 -23.77 5.09 32.34
CA SER A 312 -22.56 5.64 32.98
C SER A 312 -21.52 6.12 31.96
N SER A 313 -21.54 5.54 30.76
CA SER A 313 -20.58 5.81 29.69
C SER A 313 -20.83 7.15 28.99
N GLY A 314 -19.81 7.72 28.37
CA GLY A 314 -19.98 8.90 27.49
C GLY A 314 -20.69 8.57 26.18
N ALA A 315 -21.32 9.57 25.56
CA ALA A 315 -21.84 9.45 24.20
C ALA A 315 -20.70 9.53 23.18
N ILE A 316 -20.67 8.61 22.23
CA ILE A 316 -19.64 8.51 21.19
C ILE A 316 -20.24 8.92 19.85
N LEU A 317 -19.62 9.89 19.18
CA LEU A 317 -20.01 10.32 17.83
C LEU A 317 -19.43 9.38 16.78
N VAL A 318 -20.28 8.65 16.07
CA VAL A 318 -19.85 7.76 14.97
C VAL A 318 -19.68 8.57 13.69
N LYS A 319 -18.43 8.90 13.35
CA LYS A 319 -18.11 9.76 12.19
C LYS A 319 -18.13 9.03 10.86
N THR A 320 -17.56 7.82 10.81
CA THR A 320 -17.36 7.04 9.58
C THR A 320 -17.55 5.54 9.85
N MET A 321 -17.71 4.77 8.78
CA MET A 321 -17.77 3.31 8.85
C MET A 321 -16.46 2.71 9.39
N GLU A 322 -15.31 3.26 8.96
CA GLU A 322 -14.00 2.87 9.48
C GLU A 322 -13.86 3.12 10.97
N TYR A 323 -14.34 4.29 11.44
CA TYR A 323 -14.32 4.62 12.85
C TYR A 323 -15.21 3.66 13.66
N LEU A 324 -16.39 3.31 13.14
CA LEU A 324 -17.27 2.31 13.76
C LEU A 324 -16.58 0.95 13.89
N ASN A 325 -15.91 0.48 12.83
CA ASN A 325 -15.22 -0.81 12.82
C ASN A 325 -14.01 -0.86 13.76
N LYS A 326 -13.41 0.29 14.11
CA LYS A 326 -12.29 0.37 15.07
C LYS A 326 -12.75 0.37 16.53
N MET A 327 -14.05 0.48 16.81
CA MET A 327 -14.56 0.58 18.19
C MET A 327 -14.62 -0.75 18.94
N TYR A 328 -14.56 -1.87 18.25
CA TYR A 328 -14.81 -3.19 18.82
C TYR A 328 -13.82 -4.24 18.32
#